data_AF-A0A091QIZ0-F1
#
_entry.id   AF-A0A091QIZ0-F1
#
_cell.length_a   1.000
_cell.length_b   1.000
_cell.length_c   1.000
_cell.angle_alpha   90.00
_cell.angle_beta   90.00
_cell.angle_gamma   90.00
#
_symmetry.space_group_name_H-M   'P 1'
#
loop_
_entity.id
_entity.type
_entity.pdbx_description
1 polymer ?
#
loop_
_entity_poly.entity_id
_entity_poly.type
_entity_poly.pdbx_seq_one_letter_code
_entity_poly.pdbx_strand_id
1 'polypeptide(L)'
;QGQEKLSCNPRKENGSHVVLCELGNPMKAGAQLSLSGLEDMGDAITFHLQLRSKNSPSPTNASVTVTVPVEAQAAMELRGTSLPATTVLPATW
;
A
#
# COMPACT_ATOMS: atom_id res chain seq x y z
N GLN A 1 6.67 -5.71 21.44
CA GLN A 1 5.30 -6.25 21.40
C GLN A 1 5.17 -6.99 20.07
N GLY A 2 4.79 -8.27 20.09
CA GLY A 2 4.81 -9.12 18.90
C GLY A 2 3.65 -8.83 17.97
N GLN A 3 3.93 -8.50 16.71
CA GLN A 3 2.92 -8.38 15.67
C GLN A 3 2.53 -9.80 15.23
N GLU A 4 1.35 -10.28 15.63
CA GLU A 4 0.85 -11.60 15.26
C GLU A 4 0.41 -11.55 13.79
N LYS A 5 1.05 -12.35 12.93
CA LYS A 5 0.69 -12.42 11.50
C LYS A 5 -0.67 -13.07 11.37
N LEU A 6 -1.65 -12.32 10.87
CA LEU A 6 -2.99 -12.84 10.61
C LEU A 6 -2.95 -13.84 9.45
N SER A 7 -3.74 -14.91 9.58
CA SER A 7 -4.00 -15.85 8.49
C SER A 7 -4.98 -15.20 7.51
N CYS A 8 -4.46 -14.71 6.38
CA CYS A 8 -5.23 -14.04 5.36
C CYS A 8 -5.23 -14.83 4.05
N ASN A 9 -6.41 -15.00 3.46
CA ASN A 9 -6.60 -15.71 2.21
C ASN A 9 -7.20 -14.76 1.17
N PRO A 10 -6.46 -14.38 0.11
CA PRO A 10 -7.02 -13.65 -1.01
C PRO A 10 -7.99 -14.55 -1.78
N ARG A 11 -9.15 -14.01 -2.14
CA ARG A 11 -10.21 -14.66 -2.91
C ARG A 11 -10.75 -13.68 -3.94
N LYS A 12 -11.12 -14.19 -5.11
CA LYS A 12 -11.89 -13.41 -6.09
C LYS A 12 -13.36 -13.74 -5.89
N GLU A 13 -14.15 -12.75 -5.50
CA GLU A 13 -15.58 -12.92 -5.21
C GLU A 13 -16.35 -11.83 -5.95
N ASN A 14 -17.37 -12.22 -6.73
CA ASN A 14 -18.23 -11.29 -7.48
C ASN A 14 -17.47 -10.29 -8.37
N GLY A 15 -16.35 -10.73 -8.96
CA GLY A 15 -15.49 -9.88 -9.79
C GLY A 15 -14.54 -8.97 -9.02
N SER A 16 -14.65 -8.89 -7.69
CA SER A 16 -13.76 -8.12 -6.81
C SER A 16 -12.68 -9.00 -6.19
N HIS A 17 -11.51 -8.42 -5.91
CA HIS A 17 -10.46 -9.06 -5.13
C HIS A 17 -10.70 -8.77 -3.66
N VAL A 18 -10.97 -9.81 -2.88
CA VAL A 18 -11.28 -9.74 -1.45
C VAL A 18 -10.20 -10.46 -0.67
N VAL A 19 -9.75 -9.88 0.44
CA VAL A 19 -8.83 -10.55 1.38
C VAL A 19 -9.59 -10.89 2.65
N LEU A 20 -9.71 -12.18 2.95
CA LEU A 20 -10.36 -12.64 4.18
C LEU A 20 -9.29 -13.00 5.21
N CYS A 21 -9.27 -12.28 6.33
CA CYS A 21 -8.35 -12.55 7.44
C CYS A 21 -9.07 -13.15 8.64
N GLU A 22 -8.50 -14.20 9.20
CA GLU A 22 -9.00 -14.83 10.44
C GLU A 22 -8.43 -14.08 11.66
N LEU A 23 -9.32 -13.45 12.43
CA LEU A 23 -8.97 -12.66 13.62
C LEU A 23 -8.97 -13.48 14.92
N GLY A 24 -9.26 -14.77 14.84
CA GLY A 24 -9.40 -15.67 15.97
C GLY A 24 -10.81 -15.70 16.58
N ASN A 25 -11.11 -16.76 17.32
CA ASN A 25 -12.34 -16.93 18.07
C ASN A 25 -12.02 -17.29 19.55
N PRO A 26 -12.17 -16.34 20.51
CA PRO A 26 -12.58 -14.94 20.34
C PRO A 26 -11.47 -14.07 19.75
N MET A 27 -11.83 -12.91 19.18
CA MET A 27 -10.86 -11.99 18.56
C MET A 27 -9.93 -11.39 19.62
N LYS A 28 -8.61 -11.44 19.36
CA LYS A 28 -7.62 -10.69 20.16
C LYS A 28 -7.64 -9.21 19.74
N ALA A 29 -7.33 -8.31 20.68
CA ALA A 29 -7.32 -6.87 20.42
C ALA A 29 -6.14 -6.46 19.52
N GLY A 30 -6.42 -5.58 18.55
CA GLY A 30 -5.41 -5.00 17.66
C GLY A 30 -5.09 -5.89 16.45
N ALA A 31 -5.57 -5.49 15.27
CA ALA A 31 -5.21 -6.08 14.00
C ALA A 31 -4.64 -4.98 13.10
N GLN A 32 -3.43 -5.19 12.57
CA GLN A 32 -2.83 -4.28 11.60
C GLN A 32 -2.68 -5.02 10.26
N LEU A 33 -3.26 -4.43 9.22
CA LEU A 33 -3.19 -4.94 7.86
C LEU A 33 -2.25 -4.04 7.05
N SER A 34 -1.32 -4.64 6.32
CA SER A 34 -0.45 -3.95 5.37
C SER A 34 -0.68 -4.50 3.98
N LEU A 35 -0.78 -3.61 2.99
CA LEU A 35 -0.99 -3.95 1.59
C LEU A 35 0.16 -3.35 0.77
N SER A 36 0.57 -4.04 -0.30
CA SER A 36 1.64 -3.62 -1.21
C SER A 36 1.33 -4.08 -2.64
N GLY A 37 2.03 -3.52 -3.62
CA GLY A 37 1.92 -3.94 -5.03
C GLY A 37 0.63 -3.47 -5.70
N LEU A 38 0.28 -2.20 -5.52
CA LEU A 38 -0.80 -1.57 -6.27
C LEU A 38 -0.25 -1.06 -7.60
N GLU A 39 -0.73 -1.62 -8.71
CA GLU A 39 -0.39 -1.23 -10.07
C GLU A 39 -1.69 -0.90 -10.84
N ASP A 40 -1.61 0.07 -11.75
CA ASP A 40 -2.72 0.47 -12.65
C ASP A 40 -4.02 0.89 -11.91
N MET A 41 -3.88 1.72 -10.89
CA MET A 41 -5.02 2.33 -10.20
C MET A 41 -5.21 3.76 -10.67
N GLY A 42 -6.48 4.16 -10.88
CA GLY A 42 -6.83 5.55 -11.15
C GLY A 42 -6.54 6.47 -9.94
N ASP A 43 -7.05 7.69 -9.99
CA ASP A 43 -6.72 8.76 -9.02
C ASP A 43 -6.98 8.42 -7.54
N ALA A 44 -7.83 7.44 -7.25
CA ALA A 44 -8.11 7.00 -5.89
C ALA A 44 -8.50 5.52 -5.82
N ILE A 45 -8.26 4.94 -4.65
CA ILE A 45 -8.53 3.53 -4.36
C ILE A 45 -9.49 3.47 -3.19
N THR A 46 -10.56 2.70 -3.36
CA THR A 46 -11.57 2.55 -2.32
C THR A 46 -11.52 1.14 -1.74
N PHE A 47 -11.24 1.07 -0.44
CA PHE A 47 -11.23 -0.18 0.33
C PHE A 47 -12.50 -0.28 1.17
N HIS A 48 -13.18 -1.41 1.07
CA HIS A 48 -14.32 -1.73 1.94
C HIS A 48 -13.88 -2.76 2.97
N LEU A 49 -13.82 -2.35 4.24
CA LEU A 49 -13.47 -3.21 5.36
C LEU A 49 -14.74 -3.56 6.12
N GLN A 50 -14.94 -4.85 6.40
CA GLN A 50 -16.10 -5.32 7.17
C GLN A 50 -15.67 -6.36 8.19
N LEU A 51 -16.05 -6.13 9.45
CA LEU A 51 -15.89 -7.13 10.49
C LEU A 51 -17.08 -8.10 10.52
N ARG A 52 -16.82 -9.40 10.57
CA ARG A 52 -17.85 -10.46 10.63
C ARG A 52 -17.54 -11.42 11.79
N SER A 53 -18.53 -11.71 12.62
CA SER A 53 -18.46 -12.69 13.71
C SER A 53 -19.60 -13.69 13.59
N LYS A 54 -19.35 -14.95 13.97
CA LYS A 54 -20.37 -16.01 14.05
C LYS A 54 -21.14 -16.03 15.38
N ASN A 55 -20.80 -15.15 16.33
CA ASN A 55 -21.53 -15.05 17.61
C ASN A 55 -22.95 -14.51 17.39
N SER A 56 -23.92 -15.04 18.14
CA SER A 56 -25.31 -14.55 18.18
C SER A 56 -25.56 -13.72 19.45
N PRO A 57 -26.27 -12.58 19.38
CA PRO A 57 -26.69 -11.89 18.15
C PRO A 57 -25.46 -11.29 17.46
N SER A 58 -25.30 -11.49 16.15
CA SER A 58 -24.15 -10.94 15.44
C SER A 58 -24.34 -9.44 15.29
N PRO A 59 -23.48 -8.57 15.87
CA PRO A 59 -23.39 -7.19 15.44
C PRO A 59 -22.72 -7.23 14.07
N THR A 60 -23.53 -7.53 13.06
CA THR A 60 -23.21 -7.11 11.70
C THR A 60 -22.98 -5.60 11.79
N ASN A 61 -22.05 -5.07 10.99
CA ASN A 61 -22.10 -3.68 10.49
C ASN A 61 -21.14 -2.65 11.12
N ALA A 62 -19.94 -3.05 11.57
CA ALA A 62 -18.82 -2.11 11.45
C ALA A 62 -18.22 -2.26 10.05
N SER A 63 -18.84 -1.59 9.07
CA SER A 63 -18.26 -1.43 7.73
C SER A 63 -17.61 -0.06 7.64
N VAL A 64 -16.33 -0.03 7.28
CA VAL A 64 -15.59 1.20 7.07
C VAL A 64 -15.14 1.24 5.62
N THR A 65 -15.39 2.36 4.97
CA THR A 65 -14.85 2.63 3.64
C THR A 65 -13.68 3.58 3.79
N VAL A 66 -12.53 3.21 3.22
CA VAL A 66 -11.31 4.02 3.23
C VAL A 66 -10.96 4.34 1.80
N THR A 67 -10.95 5.62 1.45
CA THR A 67 -10.51 6.10 0.15
C THR A 67 -9.09 6.66 0.29
N VAL A 68 -8.16 6.12 -0.46
CA VAL A 68 -6.75 6.53 -0.48
C VAL A 68 -6.47 7.18 -1.83
N PRO A 69 -6.07 8.47 -1.88
CA PRO A 69 -5.66 9.12 -3.13
C PRO A 69 -4.34 8.53 -3.62
N VAL A 70 -4.20 8.44 -4.95
CA VAL A 70 -2.99 7.93 -5.62
C VAL A 70 -2.37 9.06 -6.42
N GLU A 71 -1.08 9.29 -6.20
CA GLU A 71 -0.30 10.27 -6.96
C GLU A 71 0.91 9.59 -7.60
N ALA A 72 1.15 9.89 -8.88
CA ALA A 72 2.32 9.41 -9.59
C ALA A 72 3.54 10.26 -9.22
N GLN A 73 4.58 9.62 -8.68
CA GLN A 73 5.84 10.29 -8.36
C GLN A 73 6.93 9.84 -9.34
N ALA A 74 7.61 10.81 -9.95
CA ALA A 74 8.78 10.57 -10.79
C ALA A 74 9.96 11.39 -10.26
N ALA A 75 11.12 10.75 -10.09
CA ALA A 75 12.35 11.40 -9.72
C ALA A 75 13.28 11.43 -10.94
N MET A 76 13.71 12.63 -11.34
CA MET A 76 14.65 12.83 -12.44
C MET A 76 15.95 13.42 -11.90
N GLU A 77 17.07 12.86 -12.33
CA GLU A 77 18.39 13.38 -12.04
C GLU A 77 19.13 13.70 -13.34
N LEU A 78 19.57 14.96 -13.49
CA LEU A 78 20.38 15.39 -14.62
C LEU A 78 21.84 15.48 -14.19
N ARG A 79 22.71 14.70 -14.83
CA ARG A 79 24.15 14.69 -14.57
C ARG A 79 24.89 15.18 -15.82
N GLY A 80 25.85 16.08 -15.62
CA GLY A 80 26.71 16.60 -16.69
C GLY A 80 28.16 16.66 -16.23
N THR A 81 29.09 16.50 -17.18
CA THR A 81 30.53 16.64 -16.95
C THR A 81 31.17 17.40 -18.11
N SER A 82 32.22 18.17 -17.84
CA SER A 82 33.00 18.91 -18.84
C SER A 82 34.33 18.20 -19.09
N LEU A 83 34.71 18.02 -20.37
CA LEU A 83 36.00 17.44 -20.76
C LEU A 83 36.67 18.32 -21.84
N PRO A 84 37.82 18.98 -21.53
CA PRO A 84 38.51 18.98 -20.24
C PRO A 84 37.82 19.87 -19.20
N ALA A 85 38.01 19.58 -17.91
CA ALA A 85 37.50 20.41 -16.82
C ALA A 85 38.20 21.78 -16.74
N THR A 86 39.47 21.84 -17.18
CA THR A 86 40.24 23.07 -17.29
C THR A 86 41.14 22.98 -18.53
N THR A 87 41.34 24.12 -19.20
CA THR A 87 42.25 24.25 -20.34
C THR A 87 43.31 25.28 -19.98
N VAL A 88 44.59 24.94 -20.16
CA VAL A 88 45.70 25.88 -19.97
C VAL A 88 45.94 26.64 -21.27
N LEU A 89 45.98 27.97 -21.20
CA LEU A 89 46.31 28.83 -22.33
C LEU A 89 47.81 29.18 -22.34
N PRO A 90 48.44 29.35 -23.51
CA PRO A 90 49.83 29.78 -23.61
C PRO A 90 49.99 31.23 -23.11
N ALA A 91 51.13 31.51 -22.46
CA ALA A 91 51.44 32.81 -21.86
C ALA A 91 51.80 33.91 -22.89
N THR A 92 52.07 33.51 -24.14
CA THR A 92 52.42 34.40 -25.25
C THR A 92 51.77 33.88 -26.53
N TRP A 93 51.30 34.80 -27.37
CA TRP A 93 50.80 34.54 -28.72
C TRP A 93 51.96 34.46 -29.72
#